data_AF-A0A969X9B0-F1
#
_entry.id   AF-A0A969X9B0-F1
#
_cell.length_a   1.000
_cell.length_b   1.000
_cell.length_c   1.000
_cell.angle_alpha   90.00
_cell.angle_beta   90.00
_cell.angle_gamma   90.00
#
_symmetry.space_group_name_H-M   'P 1'
#
loop_
_entity.id
_entity.type
_entity.pdbx_description
1 polymer ?
#
loop_
_entity_poly.entity_id
_entity_poly.type
_entity_poly.pdbx_seq_one_letter_code
_entity_poly.pdbx_strand_id
1 'polypeptide(L)'
;MKNNRSKRLIYFSLIIVLSIAVIIGSIFLFSKPSQIEAQVASAMSDIVGKMNDENYMQGKFLENGMPLAMSSNPYDFIKDNEAFDKIIALGMEALPELVKIQNNNDMYGSLERYLIAIAIETISKTDLKAYEEFAWDQADAFARNWSKFEKEAAIAIPTIVNDGKLNNNEKLAKLAKYGMLSLQTMESDKNINQTSLFGDVKDKFEKSSRDELVQLAK
;
A
#
# COMPACT_ATOMS: atom_id res chain seq x y z
N MET A 1 2.63 -63.92 -18.24
CA MET A 1 2.27 -62.56 -18.72
C MET A 1 2.12 -61.50 -17.60
N LYS A 2 2.90 -61.57 -16.49
CA LYS A 2 2.70 -60.73 -15.28
C LYS A 2 3.76 -59.63 -15.07
N ASN A 3 4.81 -59.57 -15.91
CA ASN A 3 6.04 -58.79 -15.64
C ASN A 3 6.06 -57.36 -16.24
N ASN A 4 5.18 -57.07 -17.22
CA ASN A 4 5.19 -55.76 -17.91
C ASN A 4 4.29 -54.70 -17.24
N ARG A 5 3.31 -55.11 -16.42
CA ARG A 5 2.43 -54.16 -15.71
C ARG A 5 3.11 -53.55 -14.48
N SER A 6 3.87 -54.33 -13.70
CA SER A 6 4.61 -53.82 -12.53
C SER A 6 5.71 -52.84 -12.91
N LYS A 7 6.48 -53.13 -13.96
CA LYS A 7 7.50 -52.21 -14.48
C LYS A 7 6.89 -50.88 -14.97
N ARG A 8 5.76 -50.93 -15.68
CA ARG A 8 5.03 -49.72 -16.10
C ARG A 8 4.55 -48.90 -14.90
N LEU A 9 4.00 -49.54 -13.87
CA LEU A 9 3.56 -48.84 -12.65
C LEU A 9 4.73 -48.17 -11.90
N ILE A 10 5.90 -48.82 -11.84
CA ILE A 10 7.11 -48.25 -11.23
C ILE A 10 7.61 -47.04 -12.04
N TYR A 11 7.66 -47.12 -13.38
CA TYR A 11 8.04 -45.99 -14.23
C TYR A 11 7.06 -44.82 -14.11
N PHE A 12 5.75 -45.08 -14.06
CA PHE A 12 4.73 -44.03 -13.84
C PHE A 12 4.88 -43.36 -12.46
N SER A 13 5.15 -44.13 -11.40
CA SER A 13 5.40 -43.58 -10.06
C SER A 13 6.66 -42.71 -10.01
N LEU A 14 7.74 -43.10 -10.69
CA LEU A 14 8.99 -42.34 -10.76
C LEU A 14 8.83 -41.02 -11.51
N ILE A 15 8.06 -41.02 -12.60
CA ILE A 15 7.73 -39.80 -13.37
C ILE A 15 6.91 -38.83 -12.50
N ILE A 16 5.91 -39.32 -11.75
CA ILE A 16 5.10 -38.48 -10.87
C ILE A 16 5.94 -37.84 -9.76
N VAL A 17 6.84 -38.60 -9.12
CA VAL A 17 7.73 -38.08 -8.06
C VAL A 17 8.71 -37.04 -8.63
N LEU A 18 9.30 -37.28 -9.81
CA LEU A 18 10.15 -36.28 -10.47
C LEU A 18 9.36 -35.02 -10.85
N SER A 19 8.12 -35.17 -11.31
CA SER A 19 7.25 -34.05 -11.69
C SER A 19 6.92 -33.17 -10.47
N ILE A 20 6.61 -33.80 -9.33
CA ILE A 20 6.35 -33.09 -8.08
C ILE A 20 7.61 -32.40 -7.56
N ALA A 21 8.78 -33.03 -7.64
CA ALA A 21 10.05 -32.41 -7.24
C ALA A 21 10.43 -31.21 -8.13
N VAL A 22 10.13 -31.25 -9.43
CA VAL A 22 10.33 -30.13 -10.36
C VAL A 22 9.33 -29.00 -10.09
N ILE A 23 8.08 -29.31 -9.75
CA ILE A 23 7.07 -28.31 -9.36
C ILE A 23 7.45 -27.64 -8.03
N ILE A 24 7.87 -28.40 -7.02
CA ILE A 24 8.31 -27.85 -5.73
C ILE A 24 9.61 -27.05 -5.91
N GLY A 25 10.56 -27.54 -6.70
CA GLY A 25 11.80 -26.82 -7.00
C GLY A 25 11.59 -25.51 -7.77
N SER A 26 10.60 -25.47 -8.66
CA SER A 26 10.23 -24.24 -9.39
C SER A 26 9.47 -23.22 -8.53
N ILE A 27 8.73 -23.66 -7.50
CA ILE A 27 8.13 -22.74 -6.53
C ILE A 27 9.20 -22.03 -5.68
N PHE A 28 10.33 -22.69 -5.36
CA PHE A 28 11.39 -22.11 -4.53
C PHE A 28 12.40 -21.24 -5.29
N LEU A 29 12.53 -21.36 -6.61
CA LEU A 29 13.62 -20.71 -7.37
C LEU A 29 13.28 -19.31 -7.93
N PHE A 30 12.07 -18.78 -7.74
CA PHE A 30 11.64 -17.54 -8.41
C PHE A 30 11.16 -16.38 -7.52
N SER A 31 11.20 -16.51 -6.20
CA SER A 31 10.78 -15.42 -5.30
C SER A 31 11.98 -14.55 -4.90
N LYS A 32 12.62 -13.89 -5.87
CA LYS A 32 13.52 -12.78 -5.53
C LYS A 32 12.66 -11.58 -5.16
N PRO A 33 12.95 -10.88 -4.04
CA PRO A 33 12.18 -9.69 -3.68
C PRO A 33 12.23 -8.67 -4.80
N SER A 34 11.12 -7.97 -5.02
CA SER A 34 11.08 -6.91 -6.02
C SER A 34 12.06 -5.79 -5.65
N GLN A 35 12.45 -4.95 -6.62
CA GLN A 35 13.30 -3.79 -6.31
C GLN A 35 12.62 -2.84 -5.31
N ILE A 36 11.29 -2.73 -5.37
CA ILE A 36 10.51 -1.95 -4.41
C ILE A 36 10.56 -2.59 -3.03
N GLU A 37 10.31 -3.90 -2.93
CA GLU A 37 10.38 -4.64 -1.66
C GLU A 37 11.76 -4.53 -1.01
N ALA A 38 12.84 -4.62 -1.77
CA ALA A 38 14.20 -4.44 -1.26
C ALA A 38 14.45 -3.02 -0.72
N GLN A 39 13.97 -1.99 -1.43
CA GLN A 39 14.08 -0.60 -0.98
C GLN A 39 13.26 -0.36 0.30
N VAL A 40 12.03 -0.88 0.35
CA VAL A 40 11.16 -0.80 1.52
C VAL A 40 11.76 -1.53 2.71
N ALA A 41 12.29 -2.74 2.53
CA ALA A 41 12.94 -3.50 3.58
C ALA A 41 14.17 -2.77 4.14
N SER A 42 15.00 -2.17 3.27
CA SER A 42 16.15 -1.36 3.69
C SER A 42 15.70 -0.13 4.48
N ALA A 43 14.73 0.63 3.96
CA ALA A 43 14.21 1.81 4.64
C ALA A 43 13.57 1.45 6.00
N MET A 44 12.83 0.34 6.06
CA MET A 44 12.21 -0.13 7.30
C MET A 44 13.25 -0.56 8.33
N SER A 45 14.31 -1.25 7.89
CA SER A 45 15.45 -1.59 8.75
C SER A 45 16.13 -0.34 9.32
N ASP A 46 16.26 0.73 8.53
CA ASP A 46 16.80 2.01 9.01
C ASP A 46 15.87 2.68 10.03
N ILE A 47 14.55 2.65 9.81
CA ILE A 47 13.56 3.20 10.75
C ILE A 47 13.62 2.44 12.08
N VAL A 48 13.48 1.12 12.04
CA VAL A 48 13.50 0.27 13.25
C VAL A 48 14.88 0.30 13.92
N GLY A 49 15.96 0.39 13.15
CA GLY A 49 17.31 0.59 13.66
C GLY A 49 17.44 1.87 14.47
N LYS A 50 16.98 3.01 13.92
CA LYS A 50 16.93 4.30 14.63
C LYS A 50 16.03 4.24 15.87
N MET A 51 14.94 3.46 15.83
CA MET A 51 14.06 3.26 16.98
C MET A 51 14.76 2.59 18.16
N ASN A 52 15.67 1.67 17.87
CA ASN A 52 16.41 0.89 18.87
C ASN A 52 17.80 1.48 19.21
N ASP A 53 18.23 2.54 18.54
CA ASP A 53 19.51 3.20 18.79
C ASP A 53 19.36 4.26 19.89
N GLU A 54 19.90 3.95 21.08
CA GLU A 54 19.90 4.83 22.25
C GLU A 54 20.56 6.19 21.97
N ASN A 55 21.63 6.23 21.15
CA ASN A 55 22.31 7.47 20.82
C ASN A 55 21.47 8.32 19.86
N TYR A 56 20.80 7.68 18.89
CA TYR A 56 19.89 8.38 17.99
C TYR A 56 18.68 8.96 18.75
N MET A 57 18.18 8.24 19.74
CA MET A 57 17.04 8.63 20.56
C MET A 57 17.39 9.66 21.65
N GLN A 58 18.66 9.76 22.02
CA GLN A 58 19.11 10.72 23.02
C GLN A 58 18.80 12.16 22.57
N GLY A 59 18.10 12.90 23.45
CA GLY A 59 17.75 14.30 23.19
C GLY A 59 16.57 14.50 22.24
N LYS A 60 15.93 13.43 21.74
CA LYS A 60 14.68 13.52 20.97
C LYS A 60 13.48 13.47 21.91
N PHE A 61 12.65 14.50 21.83
CA PHE A 61 11.46 14.65 22.67
C PHE A 61 10.23 14.88 21.80
N LEU A 62 9.10 14.40 22.29
CA LEU A 62 7.78 14.76 21.81
C LEU A 62 7.48 16.23 22.15
N GLU A 63 6.46 16.80 21.51
CA GLU A 63 6.03 18.18 21.76
C GLU A 63 5.61 18.42 23.22
N ASN A 64 5.15 17.37 23.91
CA ASN A 64 4.81 17.40 25.33
C ASN A 64 6.01 17.21 26.28
N GLY A 65 7.24 17.13 25.76
CA GLY A 65 8.47 17.00 26.52
C GLY A 65 8.82 15.58 26.98
N MET A 66 8.01 14.56 26.65
CA MET A 66 8.38 13.16 26.92
C MET A 66 9.45 12.67 25.93
N PRO A 67 10.38 11.79 26.34
CA PRO A 67 11.34 11.19 25.41
C PRO A 67 10.62 10.46 24.26
N LEU A 68 11.10 10.62 23.02
CA LEU A 68 10.54 9.94 21.85
C LEU A 68 10.55 8.42 22.01
N ALA A 69 11.59 7.87 22.66
CA ALA A 69 11.71 6.44 22.97
C ALA A 69 10.56 5.91 23.86
N MET A 70 9.81 6.77 24.54
CA MET A 70 8.64 6.40 25.34
C MET A 70 7.32 6.54 24.57
N SER A 71 7.36 6.96 23.30
CA SER A 71 6.14 7.08 22.49
C SER A 71 5.58 5.71 22.13
N SER A 72 4.28 5.55 22.35
CA SER A 72 3.50 4.42 21.83
C SER A 72 2.81 4.73 20.50
N ASN A 73 3.06 5.91 19.92
CA ASN A 73 2.39 6.40 18.72
C ASN A 73 3.31 6.23 17.49
N PRO A 74 2.99 5.34 16.52
CA PRO A 74 3.82 5.12 15.33
C PRO A 74 4.10 6.38 14.50
N TYR A 75 3.19 7.36 14.55
CA TYR A 75 3.36 8.63 13.82
C TYR A 75 4.54 9.48 14.33
N ASP A 76 4.93 9.32 15.60
CA ASP A 76 6.04 10.10 16.16
C ASP A 76 7.39 9.65 15.59
N PHE A 77 7.51 8.38 15.18
CA PHE A 77 8.75 7.80 14.66
C PHE A 77 9.01 8.10 13.18
N ILE A 78 8.00 8.60 12.46
CA ILE A 78 8.12 8.98 11.04
C ILE A 78 8.23 10.48 10.83
N LYS A 79 8.04 11.29 11.87
CA LYS A 79 8.25 12.73 11.81
C LYS A 79 9.74 13.01 11.59
N ASP A 80 10.05 13.81 10.56
CA ASP A 80 11.41 14.17 10.17
C ASP A 80 12.34 12.94 9.98
N ASN A 81 11.80 11.88 9.36
CA ASN A 81 12.52 10.62 9.15
C ASN A 81 12.82 10.37 7.68
N GLU A 82 14.05 10.69 7.27
CA GLU A 82 14.53 10.50 5.89
C GLU A 82 14.35 9.07 5.36
N ALA A 83 14.38 8.04 6.22
CA ALA A 83 14.15 6.67 5.78
C ALA A 83 12.69 6.43 5.43
N PHE A 84 11.75 7.04 6.18
CA PHE A 84 10.35 7.03 5.83
C PHE A 84 10.09 7.85 4.56
N ASP A 85 10.73 9.00 4.41
CA ASP A 85 10.62 9.84 3.21
C ASP A 85 11.05 9.09 1.93
N LYS A 86 12.06 8.20 2.03
CA LYS A 86 12.43 7.31 0.91
C LYS A 86 11.30 6.37 0.49
N ILE A 87 10.49 5.89 1.44
CA ILE A 87 9.31 5.06 1.12
C ILE A 87 8.26 5.92 0.40
N ILE A 88 8.02 7.14 0.90
CA ILE A 88 7.07 8.09 0.27
C ILE A 88 7.51 8.45 -1.15
N ALA A 89 8.81 8.66 -1.37
CA ALA A 89 9.38 9.02 -2.66
C ALA A 89 9.19 7.97 -3.76
N LEU A 90 8.85 6.73 -3.40
CA LEU A 90 8.50 5.69 -4.38
C LEU A 90 7.20 6.01 -5.14
N GLY A 91 6.33 6.84 -4.57
CA GLY A 91 5.14 7.36 -5.22
C GLY A 91 4.08 6.31 -5.57
N MET A 92 3.10 6.73 -6.36
CA MET A 92 1.92 5.92 -6.71
C MET A 92 2.25 4.62 -7.45
N GLU A 93 3.36 4.58 -8.19
CA GLU A 93 3.80 3.38 -8.91
C GLU A 93 4.12 2.21 -7.96
N ALA A 94 4.59 2.50 -6.74
CA ALA A 94 4.90 1.48 -5.75
C ALA A 94 3.69 1.01 -4.93
N LEU A 95 2.55 1.69 -5.04
CA LEU A 95 1.36 1.42 -4.24
C LEU A 95 0.93 -0.08 -4.25
N PRO A 96 0.86 -0.78 -5.41
CA PRO A 96 0.46 -2.19 -5.42
C PRO A 96 1.41 -3.09 -4.63
N GLU A 97 2.70 -2.79 -4.65
CA GLU A 97 3.70 -3.57 -3.92
C GLU A 97 3.68 -3.23 -2.42
N LEU A 98 3.52 -1.95 -2.07
CA LEU A 98 3.33 -1.53 -0.68
C LEU A 98 2.12 -2.21 -0.05
N VAL A 99 1.00 -2.34 -0.77
CA VAL A 99 -0.17 -3.08 -0.30
C VAL A 99 0.15 -4.56 -0.07
N LYS A 100 0.94 -5.22 -0.93
CA LYS A 100 1.38 -6.61 -0.68
C LYS A 100 2.25 -6.72 0.56
N ILE A 101 3.23 -5.82 0.71
CA ILE A 101 4.12 -5.75 1.87
C ILE A 101 3.30 -5.53 3.15
N GLN A 102 2.35 -4.61 3.11
CA GLN A 102 1.44 -4.32 4.23
C GLN A 102 0.62 -5.55 4.64
N ASN A 103 0.26 -6.41 3.70
CA ASN A 103 -0.49 -7.64 3.97
C ASN A 103 0.39 -8.84 4.36
N ASN A 104 1.72 -8.72 4.32
CA ASN A 104 2.64 -9.82 4.59
C ASN A 104 3.03 -9.87 6.08
N ASN A 105 2.24 -10.60 6.86
CA ASN A 105 2.48 -10.85 8.29
C ASN A 105 3.63 -11.82 8.58
N ASP A 106 4.05 -12.63 7.61
CA ASP A 106 5.17 -13.57 7.77
C ASP A 106 6.53 -12.84 7.74
N MET A 107 6.62 -11.75 6.96
CA MET A 107 7.87 -11.01 6.79
C MET A 107 7.94 -9.74 7.64
N TYR A 108 6.80 -9.10 7.94
CA TYR A 108 6.78 -7.81 8.63
C TYR A 108 5.93 -7.86 9.91
N GLY A 109 6.47 -7.28 10.99
CA GLY A 109 5.78 -7.13 12.26
C GLY A 109 4.64 -6.10 12.21
N SER A 110 3.87 -6.04 13.30
CA SER A 110 2.70 -5.15 13.39
C SER A 110 3.06 -3.67 13.26
N LEU A 111 4.20 -3.25 13.80
CA LEU A 111 4.67 -1.86 13.72
C LEU A 111 5.07 -1.52 12.28
N GLU A 112 5.89 -2.34 11.64
CA GLU A 112 6.34 -2.14 10.27
C GLU A 112 5.14 -2.06 9.32
N ARG A 113 4.18 -2.98 9.45
CA ARG A 113 2.94 -2.96 8.66
C ARG A 113 2.06 -1.74 8.95
N TYR A 114 2.12 -1.18 10.16
CA TYR A 114 1.46 0.09 10.49
C TYR A 114 2.14 1.26 9.78
N LEU A 115 3.47 1.31 9.79
CA LEU A 115 4.24 2.34 9.09
C LEU A 115 4.00 2.29 7.58
N ILE A 116 3.94 1.09 6.99
CA ILE A 116 3.58 0.92 5.58
C ILE A 116 2.14 1.39 5.31
N ALA A 117 1.19 1.14 6.22
CA ALA A 117 -0.16 1.68 6.10
C ALA A 117 -0.17 3.23 6.05
N ILE A 118 0.61 3.89 6.91
CA ILE A 118 0.77 5.34 6.87
C ILE A 118 1.40 5.78 5.53
N ALA A 119 2.39 5.06 5.03
CA ALA A 119 3.02 5.36 3.75
C ALA A 119 2.03 5.25 2.59
N ILE A 120 1.19 4.20 2.59
CA ILE A 120 0.11 4.03 1.60
C ILE A 120 -0.85 5.21 1.62
N GLU A 121 -1.36 5.62 2.79
CA GLU A 121 -2.25 6.79 2.91
C GLU A 121 -1.57 8.09 2.47
N THR A 122 -0.28 8.24 2.74
CA THR A 122 0.50 9.43 2.38
C THR A 122 0.71 9.52 0.87
N ILE A 123 1.14 8.43 0.24
CA ILE A 123 1.38 8.35 -1.21
C ILE A 123 0.06 8.52 -1.99
N SER A 124 -1.00 7.85 -1.55
CA SER A 124 -2.30 7.93 -2.18
C SER A 124 -3.05 9.23 -1.84
N LYS A 125 -2.53 10.03 -0.90
CA LYS A 125 -3.17 11.23 -0.37
C LYS A 125 -4.60 10.97 0.11
N THR A 126 -4.82 9.85 0.78
CA THR A 126 -6.10 9.46 1.37
C THR A 126 -6.01 9.44 2.88
N ASP A 127 -7.13 9.59 3.56
CA ASP A 127 -7.24 9.40 5.01
C ASP A 127 -8.44 8.50 5.30
N LEU A 128 -8.21 7.21 5.54
CA LEU A 128 -9.29 6.28 5.83
C LEU A 128 -9.93 6.57 7.19
N LYS A 129 -9.18 7.18 8.13
CA LYS A 129 -9.69 7.53 9.46
C LYS A 129 -10.67 8.70 9.41
N ALA A 130 -10.70 9.47 8.32
CA ALA A 130 -11.71 10.50 8.10
C ALA A 130 -13.12 9.94 7.83
N TYR A 131 -13.24 8.62 7.59
CA TYR A 131 -14.49 7.95 7.24
C TYR A 131 -14.74 6.79 8.20
N GLU A 132 -15.84 6.84 8.95
CA GLU A 132 -16.15 5.87 10.02
C GLU A 132 -16.12 4.42 9.53
N GLU A 133 -16.57 4.16 8.29
CA GLU A 133 -16.62 2.84 7.69
C GLU A 133 -15.24 2.26 7.32
N PHE A 134 -14.21 3.10 7.24
CA PHE A 134 -12.83 2.72 6.89
C PHE A 134 -11.81 2.96 8.00
N ALA A 135 -12.22 3.59 9.11
CA ALA A 135 -11.36 3.89 10.23
C ALA A 135 -10.63 2.65 10.77
N TRP A 136 -9.35 2.83 11.08
CA TRP A 136 -8.45 1.74 11.47
C TRP A 136 -7.50 2.19 12.57
N ASP A 137 -7.13 1.28 13.46
CA ASP A 137 -6.25 1.53 14.60
C ASP A 137 -5.09 0.51 14.70
N GLN A 138 -5.09 -0.50 13.83
CA GLN A 138 -4.08 -1.55 13.75
C GLN A 138 -3.82 -1.96 12.29
N ALA A 139 -2.65 -2.53 12.02
CA ALA A 139 -2.24 -2.93 10.67
C ALA A 139 -3.22 -3.91 9.99
N ASP A 140 -3.79 -4.86 10.73
CA ASP A 140 -4.78 -5.80 10.17
C ASP A 140 -6.14 -5.15 9.88
N ALA A 141 -6.52 -4.14 10.68
CA ALA A 141 -7.71 -3.35 10.41
C ALA A 141 -7.52 -2.52 9.14
N PHE A 142 -6.35 -1.91 8.98
CA PHE A 142 -5.98 -1.21 7.75
C PHE A 142 -6.07 -2.11 6.53
N ALA A 143 -5.44 -3.28 6.55
CA ALA A 143 -5.47 -4.24 5.43
C ALA A 143 -6.89 -4.52 4.93
N ARG A 144 -7.81 -4.81 5.86
CA ARG A 144 -9.22 -5.07 5.55
C ARG A 144 -9.93 -3.83 5.00
N ASN A 145 -9.70 -2.67 5.61
CA ASN A 145 -10.41 -1.45 5.25
C ASN A 145 -9.88 -0.83 3.96
N TRP A 146 -8.57 -0.89 3.72
CA TRP A 146 -7.95 -0.53 2.44
C TRP A 146 -8.53 -1.35 1.29
N SER A 147 -8.61 -2.68 1.45
CA SER A 147 -9.21 -3.53 0.41
C SER A 147 -10.68 -3.20 0.12
N LYS A 148 -11.46 -2.81 1.14
CA LYS A 148 -12.84 -2.33 0.94
C LYS A 148 -12.85 -0.97 0.23
N PHE A 149 -11.99 -0.06 0.66
CA PHE A 149 -11.87 1.29 0.12
C PHE A 149 -11.45 1.28 -1.37
N GLU A 150 -10.48 0.44 -1.76
CA GLU A 150 -10.08 0.26 -3.17
C GLU A 150 -11.24 -0.27 -4.03
N LYS A 151 -12.01 -1.23 -3.51
CA LYS A 151 -13.18 -1.77 -4.22
C LYS A 151 -14.27 -0.73 -4.38
N GLU A 152 -14.50 0.10 -3.35
CA GLU A 152 -15.41 1.23 -3.46
C GLU A 152 -14.93 2.23 -4.51
N ALA A 153 -13.66 2.64 -4.44
CA ALA A 153 -13.05 3.60 -5.35
C ALA A 153 -13.22 3.17 -6.81
N ALA A 154 -12.95 1.89 -7.12
CA ALA A 154 -13.08 1.32 -8.46
C ALA A 154 -14.49 1.45 -9.07
N ILE A 155 -15.53 1.54 -8.23
CA ILE A 155 -16.93 1.71 -8.65
C ILE A 155 -17.34 3.18 -8.61
N ALA A 156 -16.98 3.87 -7.53
CA ALA A 156 -17.41 5.24 -7.25
C ALA A 156 -16.79 6.25 -8.21
N ILE A 157 -15.50 6.13 -8.51
CA ILE A 157 -14.78 7.10 -9.37
C ILE A 157 -15.42 7.19 -10.77
N PRO A 158 -15.62 6.08 -11.52
CA PRO A 158 -16.31 6.14 -12.81
C PRO A 158 -17.74 6.66 -12.69
N THR A 159 -18.44 6.31 -11.61
CA THR A 159 -19.82 6.78 -11.37
C THR A 159 -19.88 8.29 -11.19
N ILE A 160 -18.98 8.86 -10.38
CA ILE A 160 -18.89 10.31 -10.12
C ILE A 160 -18.55 11.05 -11.41
N VAL A 161 -17.54 10.58 -12.15
CA VAL A 161 -17.11 11.22 -13.39
C VAL A 161 -18.24 11.29 -14.42
N ASN A 162 -19.01 10.21 -14.55
CA ASN A 162 -20.08 10.09 -15.54
C ASN A 162 -21.43 10.63 -15.06
N ASP A 163 -21.55 11.10 -13.82
CA ASP A 163 -22.79 11.67 -13.32
C ASP A 163 -23.06 13.03 -13.97
N GLY A 164 -24.04 13.07 -14.86
CA GLY A 164 -24.48 14.29 -15.55
C GLY A 164 -25.22 15.28 -14.65
N LYS A 165 -25.57 14.90 -13.42
CA LYS A 165 -26.21 15.79 -12.43
C LYS A 165 -25.20 16.61 -11.65
N LEU A 166 -23.93 16.20 -11.65
CA LEU A 166 -22.86 16.88 -10.94
C LEU A 166 -22.09 17.83 -11.85
N ASN A 167 -21.81 19.03 -11.36
CA ASN A 167 -20.84 19.93 -11.99
C ASN A 167 -19.39 19.53 -11.66
N ASN A 168 -18.41 20.13 -12.33
CA ASN A 168 -17.00 19.77 -12.15
C ASN A 168 -16.48 19.98 -10.72
N ASN A 169 -16.94 21.02 -10.02
CA ASN A 169 -16.52 21.29 -8.64
C ASN A 169 -17.08 20.22 -7.68
N GLU A 170 -18.34 19.81 -7.87
CA GLU A 170 -18.95 18.73 -7.09
C GLU A 170 -18.28 17.38 -7.35
N LYS A 171 -17.91 17.09 -8.61
CA LYS A 171 -17.13 15.90 -8.95
C LYS A 171 -15.76 15.92 -8.30
N LEU A 172 -15.06 17.05 -8.40
CA LEU A 172 -13.74 17.24 -7.82
C LEU A 172 -13.75 17.06 -6.29
N ALA A 173 -14.74 17.61 -5.60
CA ALA A 173 -14.93 17.39 -4.17
C ALA A 173 -15.15 15.90 -3.82
N LYS A 174 -16.05 15.21 -4.53
CA LYS A 174 -16.30 13.78 -4.31
C LYS A 174 -15.10 12.90 -4.64
N LEU A 175 -14.34 13.22 -5.69
CA LEU A 175 -13.14 12.50 -6.08
C LEU A 175 -12.00 12.69 -5.07
N ALA A 176 -12.00 13.79 -4.31
CA ALA A 176 -10.98 14.07 -3.31
C ALA A 176 -10.97 13.04 -2.17
N LYS A 177 -12.11 12.38 -1.91
CA LYS A 177 -12.20 11.23 -0.99
C LYS A 177 -11.16 10.15 -1.32
N TYR A 178 -10.97 9.87 -2.61
CA TYR A 178 -10.11 8.79 -3.10
C TYR A 178 -8.69 9.25 -3.46
N GLY A 179 -8.37 10.54 -3.28
CA GLY A 179 -7.03 11.08 -3.53
C GLY A 179 -6.46 10.67 -4.88
N MET A 180 -5.23 10.20 -4.89
CA MET A 180 -4.51 9.79 -6.11
C MET A 180 -5.08 8.51 -6.76
N LEU A 181 -5.91 7.72 -6.07
CA LEU A 181 -6.62 6.60 -6.70
C LEU A 181 -7.61 7.09 -7.77
N SER A 182 -8.18 8.29 -7.57
CA SER A 182 -8.99 8.96 -8.60
C SER A 182 -8.19 9.14 -9.88
N LEU A 183 -6.97 9.70 -9.79
CA LEU A 183 -6.13 9.90 -10.96
C LEU A 183 -5.74 8.59 -11.63
N GLN A 184 -5.27 7.60 -10.87
CA GLN A 184 -4.89 6.30 -11.41
C GLN A 184 -6.05 5.62 -12.15
N THR A 185 -7.25 5.67 -11.58
CA THR A 185 -8.46 5.08 -12.18
C THR A 185 -8.88 5.84 -13.44
N MET A 186 -8.89 7.17 -13.37
CA MET A 186 -9.25 8.03 -14.50
C MET A 186 -8.26 7.88 -15.67
N GLU A 187 -6.96 7.81 -15.39
CA GLU A 187 -5.90 7.64 -16.40
C GLU A 187 -6.03 6.30 -17.15
N SER A 188 -6.40 5.25 -16.41
CA SER A 188 -6.60 3.90 -16.95
C SER A 188 -7.86 3.77 -17.83
N ASP A 189 -8.86 4.65 -17.64
CA ASP A 189 -10.08 4.67 -18.44
C ASP A 189 -9.97 5.66 -19.62
N LYS A 190 -9.90 5.11 -20.84
CA LYS A 190 -9.75 5.88 -22.08
C LYS A 190 -10.89 6.86 -22.38
N ASN A 191 -12.07 6.66 -21.81
CA ASN A 191 -13.20 7.57 -22.01
C ASN A 191 -13.13 8.75 -21.04
N ILE A 192 -12.54 8.54 -19.87
CA ILE A 192 -12.45 9.52 -18.79
C ILE A 192 -11.19 10.39 -18.92
N ASN A 193 -10.05 9.81 -19.32
CA ASN A 193 -8.77 10.50 -19.41
C ASN A 193 -8.70 11.63 -20.46
N GLN A 194 -9.70 11.73 -21.34
CA GLN A 194 -9.81 12.80 -22.35
C GLN A 194 -10.74 13.95 -21.90
N THR A 195 -11.35 13.86 -20.72
CA THR A 195 -12.25 14.90 -20.20
C THR A 195 -11.45 16.10 -19.69
N SER A 196 -12.03 17.31 -19.77
CA SER A 196 -11.43 18.49 -19.11
C SER A 196 -11.31 18.32 -17.60
N LEU A 197 -12.24 17.56 -17.00
CA LEU A 197 -12.21 17.19 -15.60
C LEU A 197 -10.91 16.45 -15.21
N PHE A 198 -10.37 15.59 -16.07
CA PHE A 198 -9.12 14.89 -15.77
C PHE A 198 -7.95 15.87 -15.56
N GLY A 199 -7.85 16.90 -16.41
CA GLY A 199 -6.84 17.95 -16.25
C GLY A 199 -6.99 18.70 -14.93
N ASP A 200 -8.22 19.08 -14.57
CA ASP A 200 -8.53 19.80 -13.32
C ASP A 200 -8.19 18.95 -12.09
N VAL A 201 -8.59 17.66 -12.10
CA VAL A 201 -8.29 16.72 -11.02
C VAL A 201 -6.78 16.52 -10.89
N LYS A 202 -6.06 16.36 -12.02
CA LYS A 202 -4.60 16.18 -12.00
C LYS A 202 -3.90 17.38 -11.38
N ASP A 203 -4.18 18.57 -11.88
CA ASP A 203 -3.57 19.80 -11.38
C ASP A 203 -3.86 20.00 -9.90
N LYS A 204 -5.12 19.82 -9.49
CA LYS A 204 -5.53 20.01 -8.10
C LYS A 204 -4.89 18.97 -7.18
N PHE A 205 -4.90 17.70 -7.55
CA PHE A 205 -4.52 16.62 -6.64
C PHE A 205 -3.01 16.49 -6.50
N GLU A 206 -2.24 16.74 -7.57
CA GLU A 206 -0.78 16.74 -7.50
C GLU A 206 -0.26 17.88 -6.60
N LYS A 207 -0.88 19.07 -6.69
CA LYS A 207 -0.48 20.26 -5.91
C LYS A 207 -1.02 20.32 -4.48
N SER A 208 -2.14 19.65 -4.20
CA SER A 208 -2.72 19.65 -2.86
C SER A 208 -2.01 18.64 -1.96
N SER A 209 -1.82 18.99 -0.69
CA SER A 209 -1.51 18.08 0.39
C SER A 209 -2.66 17.09 0.64
N ARG A 210 -2.38 16.00 1.37
CA ARG A 210 -3.41 15.07 1.83
C ARG A 210 -4.52 15.80 2.59
N ASP A 211 -4.16 16.64 3.55
CA ASP A 211 -5.12 17.31 4.42
C ASP A 211 -6.03 18.27 3.63
N GLU A 212 -5.50 18.97 2.63
CA GLU A 212 -6.30 19.80 1.73
C GLU A 212 -7.31 18.98 0.91
N LEU A 213 -6.95 17.77 0.46
CA LEU A 213 -7.89 16.88 -0.23
C LEU A 213 -8.96 16.33 0.72
N VAL A 214 -8.58 15.99 1.95
CA VAL A 214 -9.53 15.55 2.98
C VAL A 214 -10.53 16.66 3.32
N GLN A 215 -10.10 17.92 3.41
CA GLN A 215 -11.00 19.04 3.64
C GLN A 215 -11.91 19.31 2.43
N LEU A 216 -11.39 19.16 1.22
CA LEU A 216 -12.17 19.30 -0.01
C LEU A 216 -13.24 18.21 -0.16
N ALA A 217 -13.04 17.03 0.44
CA ALA A 217 -13.99 15.93 0.41
C ALA A 217 -15.17 16.07 1.40
N LYS A 218 -15.10 17.03 2.34
CA LYS A 218 -16.12 17.29 3.36
C LYS A 218 -17.12 18.34 2.89
#